data_AF-A0A060BR01-F1
#
_entry.id   AF-A0A060BR01-F1
#
_cell.length_a   1.000
_cell.length_b   1.000
_cell.length_c   1.000
_cell.angle_alpha   90.00
_cell.angle_beta   90.00
_cell.angle_gamma   90.00
#
_symmetry.space_group_name_H-M   'P 1'
#
loop_
_entity.id
_entity.type
_entity.pdbx_description
1 polymer ?
#
loop_
_entity_poly.entity_id
_entity_poly.type
_entity_poly.pdbx_seq_one_letter_code
_entity_poly.pdbx_strand_id
1 'polypeptide(L)' 'MFFQYLKDSLDTLYREGVEGRAKMFSIGLHNRLIGRPGKMAGLKRFLDYAQAKGGVWFATRGEIAAHWAAN' A
#
# COMPACT_ATOMS: atom_id res chain seq x y z
N MET A 1 5.00 7.12 13.60
CA MET A 1 5.68 7.73 12.41
C MET A 1 5.05 7.14 11.15
N PHE A 2 4.93 7.88 10.03
CA PHE A 2 4.11 7.50 8.85
C PHE A 2 4.31 6.07 8.35
N PHE A 3 5.56 5.57 8.32
CA PHE A 3 5.88 4.18 7.98
C PHE A 3 5.12 3.16 8.83
N GLN A 4 5.14 3.30 10.17
CA GLN A 4 4.54 2.33 11.09
C GLN A 4 3.03 2.19 10.83
N TYR A 5 2.34 3.32 10.63
CA TYR A 5 0.91 3.30 10.31
C TYR A 5 0.60 2.55 9.01
N LEU A 6 1.39 2.80 7.95
CA LEU A 6 1.23 2.09 6.68
C LEU A 6 1.57 0.60 6.80
N LYS A 7 2.63 0.27 7.55
CA LYS A 7 3.04 -1.11 7.82
C LYS A 7 1.94 -1.88 8.55
N ASP A 8 1.39 -1.33 9.62
CA ASP A 8 0.36 -1.99 10.43
C ASP A 8 -0.94 -2.19 9.61
N SER A 9 -1.28 -1.21 8.77
CA SER A 9 -2.39 -1.32 7.83
C SER A 9 -2.15 -2.46 6.82
N LEU A 10 -0.97 -2.50 6.20
CA LEU A 10 -0.62 -3.55 5.24
C LEU A 10 -0.57 -4.93 5.91
N ASP A 11 0.03 -5.05 7.09
CA ASP A 11 0.12 -6.33 7.81
C ASP A 11 -1.25 -6.91 8.15
N THR A 12 -2.17 -6.05 8.59
CA THR A 12 -3.54 -6.44 8.90
C THR A 12 -4.24 -6.99 7.67
N LEU A 13 -4.25 -6.22 6.57
CA LEU A 13 -4.92 -6.61 5.32
C LEU A 13 -4.23 -7.78 4.63
N TYR A 14 -2.91 -7.90 4.77
CA TYR A 14 -2.15 -9.02 4.22
C TYR A 14 -2.52 -10.32 4.92
N ARG A 15 -2.62 -10.32 6.25
CA ARG A 15 -3.10 -11.49 7.00
C ARG A 15 -4.51 -11.90 6.56
N GLU A 16 -5.43 -10.95 6.43
CA GLU A 16 -6.78 -11.22 5.90
C GLU A 16 -6.71 -11.78 4.47
N GLY A 17 -5.79 -11.29 3.64
CA GLY A 17 -5.52 -11.81 2.31
C GLY A 17 -5.05 -13.26 2.29
N VAL A 18 -4.13 -13.63 3.19
CA VAL A 18 -3.65 -15.02 3.37
C VAL A 18 -4.78 -15.94 3.84
N GLU A 19 -5.72 -15.42 4.64
CA GLU A 19 -6.94 -16.13 5.06
C GLU A 19 -8.02 -16.23 3.95
N GLY A 20 -7.70 -15.77 2.73
CA GLY A 20 -8.58 -15.87 1.56
C GLY A 20 -9.48 -14.66 1.33
N ARG A 21 -9.28 -13.55 2.06
CA ARG A 21 -10.09 -12.33 1.95
C ARG A 21 -9.23 -11.12 1.59
N ALA A 22 -8.63 -11.13 0.41
CA ALA A 22 -7.82 -10.00 -0.06
C ALA A 22 -8.63 -8.70 -0.16
N LYS A 23 -8.01 -7.57 0.22
CA LYS A 23 -8.60 -6.22 0.25
C LYS A 23 -7.65 -5.20 -0.38
N MET A 24 -8.19 -4.02 -0.69
CA MET A 24 -7.44 -2.91 -1.25
C MET A 24 -7.01 -1.92 -0.16
N PHE A 25 -5.85 -1.29 -0.32
CA PHE A 25 -5.35 -0.23 0.55
C PHE A 25 -4.97 1.01 -0.27
N SER A 26 -5.63 2.14 -0.02
CA SER A 26 -5.34 3.42 -0.67
C SER A 26 -4.44 4.29 0.21
N ILE A 27 -3.36 4.83 -0.36
CA ILE A 27 -2.44 5.74 0.33
C ILE A 27 -2.53 7.12 -0.29
N GLY A 28 -3.11 8.08 0.45
CA GLY A 28 -3.25 9.46 0.01
C GLY A 28 -1.96 10.25 0.17
N LEU A 29 -1.42 10.76 -0.93
CA LEU A 29 -0.20 11.57 -0.96
C LEU A 29 -0.51 13.00 -1.44
N HIS A 30 0.14 13.98 -0.80
CA HIS A 30 0.04 15.39 -1.19
C HIS A 30 1.45 15.98 -1.26
N ASN A 31 1.81 16.62 -2.38
CA ASN A 31 3.17 17.13 -2.63
C ASN A 31 3.72 17.95 -1.46
N ARG A 32 2.92 18.92 -0.97
CA ARG A 32 3.30 19.83 0.15
C ARG A 32 3.54 19.14 1.50
N LEU A 33 3.09 17.89 1.66
CA LEU A 33 3.23 17.11 2.89
C LEU A 33 4.27 16.00 2.71
N ILE A 34 4.09 15.14 1.72
CA ILE A 34 4.94 13.94 1.55
C ILE A 34 6.35 14.29 1.07
N GLY A 35 6.50 15.39 0.33
CA GLY A 35 7.80 15.86 -0.16
C GLY A 35 8.74 16.36 0.95
N ARG A 36 8.26 16.54 2.19
CA ARG A 36 9.11 16.91 3.33
C ARG A 36 10.09 15.74 3.61
N PRO A 37 11.41 15.97 3.72
CA PRO A 37 12.41 14.90 3.84
C PRO A 37 12.09 13.85 4.92
N GLY A 38 11.63 14.29 6.10
CA GLY A 38 11.25 13.38 7.19
C GLY A 38 10.03 12.49 6.91
N LYS A 39 9.12 12.89 6.01
CA LYS A 39 7.98 12.05 5.57
C LYS A 39 8.32 11.19 4.36
N MET A 40 9.10 11.71 3.41
CA MET A 40 9.56 10.96 2.24
C MET A 40 10.34 9.70 2.64
N ALA A 41 11.23 9.80 3.64
CA ALA A 41 11.96 8.65 4.16
C ALA A 41 11.02 7.54 4.69
N GLY A 42 9.92 7.92 5.33
CA GLY A 42 8.90 6.98 5.80
C GLY A 42 8.15 6.28 4.66
N LEU A 43 7.83 7.00 3.58
CA LEU A 43 7.21 6.43 2.38
C LEU A 43 8.16 5.46 1.68
N LYS A 44 9.42 5.86 1.47
CA LYS A 44 10.42 4.98 0.84
C LYS A 44 10.55 3.66 1.61
N ARG A 45 10.71 3.72 2.93
CA ARG A 45 10.76 2.52 3.78
C ARG A 45 9.53 1.63 3.65
N PHE A 46 8.34 2.23 3.50
CA PHE A 46 7.12 1.46 3.31
C PHE A 46 7.10 0.75 1.95
N LEU A 47 7.53 1.42 0.88
CA LEU A 47 7.61 0.82 -0.45
C LEU A 47 8.61 -0.35 -0.47
N ASP A 48 9.80 -0.16 0.09
CA ASP A 48 10.81 -1.23 0.22
C ASP A 48 10.23 -2.44 0.99
N TYR A 49 9.53 -2.19 2.09
CA TYR A 49 8.88 -3.21 2.91
C TYR A 49 7.76 -3.96 2.17
N ALA A 50 6.86 -3.23 1.50
CA ALA A 50 5.72 -3.81 0.80
C ALA A 50 6.16 -4.65 -0.41
N GLN A 51 7.19 -4.22 -1.14
CA GLN A 51 7.78 -4.99 -2.23
C GLN A 51 8.41 -6.30 -1.75
N ALA A 52 9.12 -6.27 -0.62
CA ALA A 52 9.77 -7.45 -0.05
C ALA A 52 8.79 -8.50 0.50
N LYS A 53 7.53 -8.14 0.79
CA LYS A 53 6.54 -9.04 1.39
C LYS A 53 6.05 -10.12 0.41
N GLY A 54 6.11 -9.87 -0.90
CA GLY A 54 5.55 -10.74 -1.94
C GLY A 54 4.01 -10.70 -1.95
N GLY A 55 3.37 -11.08 -3.06
CA GLY A 55 1.89 -11.15 -3.15
C GLY A 55 1.15 -9.80 -3.07
N VAL A 56 1.86 -8.67 -3.07
CA VAL A 56 1.28 -7.32 -3.09
C VAL A 56 1.15 -6.82 -4.53
N TRP A 57 -0.06 -6.45 -4.93
CA TRP A 57 -0.32 -5.84 -6.24
C TRP A 57 -0.27 -4.30 -6.13
N PHE A 58 0.75 -3.70 -6.75
CA PHE A 58 0.85 -2.24 -6.91
C PHE A 58 0.04 -1.81 -8.14
N ALA A 59 -1.22 -1.46 -7.91
CA ALA A 59 -2.16 -1.14 -8.98
C ALA A 59 -2.49 0.35 -9.06
N THR A 60 -2.63 0.84 -10.29
CA THR A 60 -3.42 2.04 -10.58
C THR A 60 -4.91 1.74 -10.35
N ARG A 61 -5.70 2.80 -10.12
CA ARG A 61 -7.16 2.65 -10.03
C ARG A 61 -7.80 2.16 -11.34
N GLY A 62 -7.18 2.45 -12.48
CA GLY A 62 -7.64 1.94 -13.78
C GLY A 62 -7.47 0.44 -13.91
N GLU A 63 -6.33 -0.11 -13.47
CA GLU A 63 -6.11 -1.56 -13.46
C GLU A 63 -7.07 -2.29 -12.52
N ILE A 64 -7.35 -1.71 -11.34
CA ILE A 64 -8.37 -2.24 -10.42
C ILE A 64 -9.74 -2.28 -11.09
N ALA A 65 -10.14 -1.19 -11.77
CA ALA A 65 -11.42 -1.12 -12.47
C ALA A 65 -11.51 -2.16 -13.59
N ALA A 66 -10.44 -2.32 -14.38
CA ALA A 66 -10.37 -3.32 -15.44
C ALA A 66 -10.45 -4.75 -14.88
N HIS A 67 -9.77 -5.04 -13.78
CA HIS A 67 -9.85 -6.33 -13.11
C HIS A 67 -11.27 -6.63 -12.62
N TRP A 68 -11.96 -5.65 -12.04
CA TRP A 68 -13.35 -5.81 -11.60
C TRP A 68 -14.35 -5.95 -12.75
N ALA A 69 -14.10 -5.34 -13.91
CA ALA A 69 -14.97 -5.46 -15.07
C ALA A 69 -14.84 -6.80 -15.79
N ALA A 70 -13.69 -7.47 -15.65
CA ALA A 70 -13.38 -8.72 -16.32
C ALA A 70 -13.76 -9.98 -15.51
N ASN A 71 -14.09 -9.83 -14.22
CA ASN A 71 -14.49 -10.92 -13.32
C ASN A 71 -15.93 -10.75 -12.86
#